data_AF-A0A9E3BSN9-F1
#
_entry.id   AF-A0A9E3BSN9-F1
#
_cell.length_a   1.000
_cell.length_b   1.000
_cell.length_c   1.000
_cell.angle_alpha   90.00
_cell.angle_beta   90.00
_cell.angle_gamma   90.00
#
_symmetry.space_group_name_H-M   'P 1'
#
loop_
_entity.id
_entity.type
_entity.pdbx_description
1 polymer ?
#
loop_
_entity_poly.entity_id
_entity_poly.type
_entity_poly.pdbx_seq_one_letter_code
_entity_poly.pdbx_strand_id
1 'polypeptide(L)' 'VSPDDTYAEVEEKVFDWLDAGCRMVVVVNPRKRTATVYRSPTDIAVVTGDGELDGGDVVPGWRLALRDLFA' A
#
# COMPACT_ATOMS: atom_id res chain seq x y z
N VAL A 1 -2.73 -0.67 -9.17
CA VAL A 1 -4.10 -0.54 -9.71
C VAL A 1 -4.05 -0.86 -11.19
N SER A 2 -4.68 -1.97 -11.59
CA SER A 2 -4.82 -2.38 -13.00
C SER A 2 -5.71 -1.37 -13.75
N PRO A 3 -5.59 -1.20 -15.08
CA PRO A 3 -6.46 -0.30 -15.85
C PRO A 3 -7.96 -0.55 -15.65
N ASP A 4 -8.35 -1.78 -15.34
CA ASP A 4 -9.74 -2.24 -15.20
C ASP A 4 -10.23 -2.30 -13.75
N ASP A 5 -9.35 -2.19 -12.74
CA ASP A 5 -9.77 -2.12 -11.34
C ASP A 5 -10.12 -0.67 -11.00
N THR A 6 -11.36 -0.43 -10.60
CA THR A 6 -11.74 0.86 -10.04
C THR A 6 -11.09 1.06 -8.67
N TYR A 7 -10.84 2.32 -8.28
CA TYR A 7 -10.27 2.62 -6.96
C TYR A 7 -11.14 2.06 -5.82
N ALA A 8 -12.46 2.01 -6.03
CA ALA A 8 -13.42 1.45 -5.09
C ALA A 8 -13.27 -0.07 -4.91
N GLU A 9 -13.12 -0.85 -5.99
CA GLU A 9 -12.93 -2.31 -5.89
C GLU A 9 -11.61 -2.69 -5.21
N VAL A 10 -10.57 -1.86 -5.38
CA VAL A 10 -9.31 -2.05 -4.66
C VAL A 10 -9.47 -1.75 -3.18
N GLU A 11 -10.19 -0.67 -2.84
CA GLU A 11 -10.43 -0.27 -1.46
C GLU A 11 -11.31 -1.28 -0.71
N GLU A 12 -12.31 -1.86 -1.36
CA GLU A 12 -13.13 -2.95 -0.81
C GLU A 12 -12.25 -4.17 -0.44
N LYS A 13 -11.40 -4.63 -1.38
CA LYS A 13 -10.47 -5.74 -1.13
C LYS A 13 -9.47 -5.45 -0.01
N VAL A 14 -9.02 -4.20 0.10
CA VAL A 14 -8.11 -3.78 1.18
C VAL A 14 -8.78 -3.98 2.54
N PHE A 15 -10.02 -3.52 2.69
CA PHE A 15 -10.75 -3.67 3.95
C PHE A 15 -11.10 -5.12 4.25
N ASP A 16 -11.49 -5.91 3.24
CA ASP A 16 -11.71 -7.36 3.41
C ASP A 16 -10.47 -8.07 3.96
N TRP A 17 -9.28 -7.72 3.48
CA TRP A 17 -8.02 -8.30 3.98
C TRP A 17 -7.68 -7.85 5.39
N LEU A 18 -7.91 -6.58 5.73
CA LEU A 18 -7.71 -6.08 7.08
C LEU A 18 -8.67 -6.76 8.08
N ASP A 19 -9.94 -6.91 7.70
CA ASP A 19 -10.96 -7.61 8.50
C ASP A 19 -10.64 -9.10 8.67
N ALA A 20 -9.99 -9.72 7.67
CA ALA A 20 -9.46 -11.08 7.76
C ALA A 20 -8.19 -11.21 8.63
N GLY A 21 -7.70 -10.12 9.23
CA GLY A 21 -6.56 -10.12 10.14
C GLY A 21 -5.21 -9.75 9.51
N CYS A 22 -5.20 -9.28 8.26
CA CYS A 22 -3.99 -8.69 7.69
C CYS A 22 -3.60 -7.44 8.47
N ARG A 23 -2.31 -7.31 8.84
CA ARG A 23 -1.82 -6.16 9.61
C ARG A 23 -1.38 -4.97 8.74
N MET A 24 -1.14 -5.20 7.45
CA MET A 24 -0.69 -4.17 6.52
C MET A 24 -1.01 -4.55 5.08
N VAL A 25 -1.68 -3.66 4.37
CA VAL A 25 -1.95 -3.77 2.93
C VAL A 25 -1.29 -2.60 2.22
N VAL A 26 -0.56 -2.88 1.14
CA VAL A 26 0.11 -1.85 0.33
C VAL A 26 -0.48 -1.84 -1.07
N VAL A 27 -1.14 -0.75 -1.43
CA VAL A 27 -1.70 -0.53 -2.77
C VAL A 27 -0.74 0.33 -3.58
N VAL A 28 -0.09 -0.25 -4.56
CA VAL A 28 0.81 0.49 -5.47
C VAL A 28 0.02 1.05 -6.66
N ASN A 29 0.22 2.34 -6.95
CA ASN A 29 -0.28 3.02 -8.14
C ASN A 29 0.89 3.45 -9.05
N PRO A 30 1.27 2.63 -10.05
CA PRO A 30 2.38 2.93 -10.94
C PRO A 30 2.17 4.18 -11.79
N ARG A 31 0.93 4.49 -12.18
CA ARG A 31 0.60 5.68 -12.98
C ARG A 31 0.89 6.97 -12.22
N LYS A 32 0.57 6.99 -10.91
CA LYS A 32 0.84 8.13 -10.02
C LYS A 32 2.22 8.06 -9.36
N ARG A 33 2.94 6.94 -9.51
CA ARG A 33 4.18 6.63 -8.79
C ARG A 33 4.05 6.82 -7.28
N THR A 34 2.96 6.29 -6.72
CA THR A 34 2.68 6.33 -5.28
C THR A 34 2.32 4.95 -4.77
N ALA A 35 2.40 4.77 -3.45
CA ALA A 35 1.83 3.63 -2.74
C ALA A 35 0.98 4.12 -1.58
N THR A 36 -0.16 3.47 -1.33
CA THR A 36 -0.97 3.71 -0.14
C THR A 36 -0.82 2.52 0.80
N VAL A 37 -0.41 2.79 2.03
CA VAL A 37 -0.24 1.81 3.10
C VAL A 37 -1.45 1.90 4.02
N TYR A 38 -2.14 0.79 4.21
CA TYR A 38 -3.27 0.65 5.12
C TYR A 38 -2.86 -0.28 6.26
N ARG A 39 -2.95 0.19 7.50
CA ARG A 39 -2.76 -0.63 8.72
C ARG A 39 -4.08 -0.86 9.48
N SER A 40 -5.04 0.02 9.27
CA SER A 40 -6.43 -0.12 9.72
C SER A 40 -7.33 0.76 8.84
N PRO A 41 -8.66 0.69 9.00
CA PRO A 41 -9.58 1.61 8.32
C PRO A 41 -9.35 3.09 8.63
N THR A 42 -8.59 3.41 9.68
CA THR A 42 -8.30 4.78 10.12
C THR A 42 -6.81 5.14 10.10
N ASP A 43 -5.92 4.18 9.88
CA ASP A 43 -4.47 4.38 9.72
C ASP A 43 -4.07 4.08 8.27
N ILE A 44 -4.04 5.16 7.49
CA ILE A 44 -3.79 5.15 6.05
C ILE A 44 -2.74 6.21 5.73
N ALA A 45 -1.66 5.81 5.07
CA ALA A 45 -0.56 6.70 4.68
C ALA A 45 -0.25 6.58 3.20
N VAL A 46 0.01 7.70 2.53
CA VAL A 46 0.47 7.72 1.14
C VAL A 46 1.97 7.97 1.11
N VAL A 47 2.70 7.09 0.42
CA VAL A 47 4.13 7.20 0.13
C VAL A 47 4.29 7.65 -1.32
N THR A 48 5.00 8.75 -1.51
CA THR A 48 5.38 9.29 -2.83
C THR A 48 6.57 8.52 -3.41
N GLY A 49 6.78 8.62 -4.72
CA GLY A 49 7.80 7.82 -5.43
C GLY A 49 9.24 7.98 -4.95
N ASP A 50 9.55 9.09 -4.27
CA ASP A 50 10.84 9.37 -3.64
C ASP A 50 10.95 8.84 -2.19
N GLY A 51 9.83 8.49 -1.57
CA GLY A 51 9.74 7.93 -0.24
C GLY A 51 10.05 6.43 -0.15
N GLU A 52 9.87 5.87 1.04
CA GLU A 52 10.15 4.47 1.35
C GLU A 52 8.92 3.79 1.98
N LEU A 53 8.70 2.53 1.62
CA LEU A 53 7.80 1.65 2.34
C LEU A 53 8.54 1.09 3.55
N ASP A 54 7.97 1.25 4.73
CA ASP A 54 8.47 0.70 5.99
C ASP A 54 7.50 -0.38 6.49
N GLY A 55 8.03 -1.60 6.69
CA GLY A 55 7.27 -2.75 7.16
C GLY A 55 6.88 -2.68 8.63
N GLY A 56 7.42 -1.71 9.37
CA GLY A 56 7.12 -1.47 10.78
C GLY A 56 7.30 -2.73 11.64
N ASP A 57 6.32 -2.98 12.49
CA ASP A 57 6.22 -4.19 13.33
C ASP A 57 5.66 -5.41 12.58
N VAL A 58 5.14 -5.21 11.36
CA VAL A 58 4.64 -6.31 10.51
C VAL A 58 5.80 -7.09 9.93
N VAL A 59 6.81 -6.37 9.42
CA VAL A 59 8.08 -6.93 8.94
C VAL A 59 9.24 -6.07 9.47
N PRO A 60 9.74 -6.35 10.70
CA PRO A 60 10.76 -5.54 11.33
C PRO A 60 12.06 -5.44 10.50
N GLY A 61 12.52 -4.20 10.30
CA GLY A 61 13.75 -3.90 9.56
C GLY A 61 13.61 -3.94 8.04
N TRP A 62 12.45 -4.30 7.49
CA TRP A 62 12.22 -4.22 6.06
C TRP A 62 11.91 -2.79 5.63
N ARG A 63 12.67 -2.32 4.63
CA ARG A 63 12.45 -1.05 3.95
C ARG A 63 12.64 -1.22 2.46
N LEU A 64 11.86 -0.47 1.68
CA LEU A 64 11.95 -0.46 0.23
C LEU A 64 11.78 0.96 -0.30
N ALA A 65 12.79 1.48 -1.00
CA ALA A 65 12.67 2.76 -1.69
C ALA A 65 11.65 2.62 -2.83
N LEU A 66 10.61 3.45 -2.83
CA LEU A 66 9.47 3.25 -3.73
C LEU A 66 9.87 3.45 -5.20
N ARG A 67 10.86 4.31 -5.46
CA ARG A 67 11.48 4.52 -6.78
C ARG A 67 11.96 3.23 -7.43
N ASP A 68 12.42 2.24 -6.66
CA ASP A 68 12.98 1.00 -7.19
C ASP A 68 11.89 0.10 -7.79
N LEU A 69 10.61 0.30 -7.43
CA LEU A 69 9.48 -0.39 -8.04
C LEU A 69 9.06 0.18 -9.41
N PHE A 70 9.55 1.37 -9.78
CA PHE A 70 9.18 2.05 -11.01
C PHE A 70 10.35 2.20 -12.00
N ALA A 71 11.52 1.66 -11.66
CA ALA A 71 12.74 1.72 -12.45
C ALA A 71 12.70 0.80 -13.69
#